data_AF-A0A7W1G6R3-F1
#
_entry.id   AF-A0A7W1G6R3-F1
#
_cell.length_a   1.000
_cell.length_b   1.000
_cell.length_c   1.000
_cell.angle_alpha   90.00
_cell.angle_beta   90.00
_cell.angle_gamma   90.00
#
_symmetry.space_group_name_H-M   'P 1'
#
loop_
_entity.id
_entity.type
_entity.pdbx_description
1 polymer ?
#
loop_
_entity_poly.entity_id
_entity_poly.type
_entity_poly.pdbx_seq_one_letter_code
_entity_poly.pdbx_strand_id
1 'polypeptide(L)'
;MHGTPGARAAAARLLGELRAQWDPTRGLLGAPGGEPATPGDCAQVIHGAITCYSAIGEVSALAFAVDLQDHLDHVAWREGTSRYGEGEGAAAATALAALDLVRLARITDDDAFAARAARIIDAHGPRSDSPIAELSAAIAEKEAPILHLTLIGGADEAGTAALLAAAHRRIVPGFSITVLDEGEASKALRRRFPGMPLMPRLPGKAPSAYLCTASACDPPTAEPAALARRIAELAKR
;
A
#
# COMPACT_ATOMS: atom_id res chain seq x y z
N MET A 1 -1.39 21.45 3.77
CA MET A 1 -1.87 21.33 2.39
C MET A 1 -2.95 20.29 2.41
N HIS A 2 -4.22 20.70 2.44
CA HIS A 2 -5.31 19.78 2.14
C HIS A 2 -5.08 19.29 0.71
N GLY A 3 -5.10 17.98 0.46
CA GLY A 3 -5.10 17.48 -0.91
C GLY A 3 -6.20 18.23 -1.65
N THR A 4 -5.84 18.97 -2.70
CA THR A 4 -6.83 19.71 -3.48
C THR A 4 -7.89 18.70 -3.96
N PRO A 5 -9.19 19.03 -3.91
CA PRO A 5 -10.26 18.14 -4.38
C PRO A 5 -9.97 17.55 -5.78
N GLY A 6 -9.21 18.28 -6.61
CA GLY A 6 -8.72 17.84 -7.91
C GLY A 6 -7.74 16.65 -7.88
N ALA A 7 -6.83 16.55 -6.91
CA ALA A 7 -5.85 15.45 -6.84
C ALA A 7 -6.54 14.11 -6.53
N ARG A 8 -7.50 14.12 -5.58
CA ARG A 8 -8.30 12.93 -5.25
C ARG A 8 -9.16 12.50 -6.44
N ALA A 9 -9.85 13.45 -7.08
CA ALA A 9 -10.66 13.17 -8.26
C ALA A 9 -9.81 12.65 -9.45
N ALA A 10 -8.62 13.20 -9.66
CA ALA A 10 -7.71 12.75 -10.70
C ALA A 10 -7.20 11.33 -10.43
N ALA A 11 -6.80 11.02 -9.19
CA ALA A 11 -6.38 9.67 -8.79
C ALA A 11 -7.51 8.65 -8.98
N ALA A 12 -8.72 8.97 -8.53
CA ALA A 12 -9.89 8.11 -8.71
C ALA A 12 -10.21 7.86 -10.19
N ARG A 13 -10.11 8.90 -11.05
CA ARG A 13 -10.32 8.76 -12.50
C ARG A 13 -9.27 7.85 -13.13
N LEU A 14 -7.99 8.09 -12.87
CA LEU A 14 -6.89 7.28 -13.44
C LEU A 14 -6.99 5.81 -12.99
N LEU A 15 -7.30 5.56 -11.72
CA LEU A 15 -7.56 4.20 -11.22
C LEU A 15 -8.76 3.56 -11.90
N GLY A 16 -9.84 4.32 -12.14
CA GLY A 16 -10.99 3.84 -12.90
C GLY A 16 -10.62 3.42 -14.32
N GLU A 17 -9.81 4.22 -15.01
CA GLU A 17 -9.29 3.93 -16.36
C GLU A 17 -8.40 2.68 -16.38
N LEU A 18 -7.50 2.53 -15.41
CA LEU A 18 -6.63 1.35 -15.29
C LEU A 18 -7.41 0.07 -14.96
N ARG A 19 -8.44 0.18 -14.12
CA ARG A 19 -9.30 -0.97 -13.80
C ARG A 19 -10.21 -1.38 -14.95
N ALA A 20 -10.63 -0.44 -15.80
CA ALA A 20 -11.35 -0.76 -17.02
C ALA A 20 -10.49 -1.58 -18.01
N GLN A 21 -9.17 -1.50 -17.88
CA GLN A 21 -8.20 -2.28 -18.67
C GLN A 21 -7.80 -3.60 -17.99
N TRP A 22 -8.27 -3.84 -16.77
CA TRP A 22 -7.95 -5.04 -16.01
C TRP A 22 -8.90 -6.18 -16.35
N ASP A 23 -8.34 -7.32 -16.73
CA ASP A 23 -9.05 -8.59 -16.85
C ASP A 23 -8.41 -9.62 -15.91
N PRO A 24 -9.13 -10.23 -14.96
CA PRO A 24 -8.56 -11.20 -14.02
C PRO A 24 -7.91 -12.43 -14.67
N THR A 25 -8.31 -12.77 -15.90
CA THR A 25 -7.77 -13.91 -16.65
C THR A 25 -6.64 -13.52 -17.59
N ARG A 26 -6.69 -12.31 -18.16
CA ARG A 26 -5.73 -11.85 -19.17
C ARG A 26 -4.70 -10.85 -18.64
N GLY A 27 -4.86 -10.39 -17.41
CA GLY A 27 -4.03 -9.36 -16.81
C GLY A 27 -4.44 -7.94 -17.21
N LEU A 28 -3.53 -7.00 -16.99
CA LEU A 28 -3.71 -5.62 -17.42
C LEU A 28 -3.48 -5.54 -18.94
N LEU A 29 -4.44 -4.99 -19.66
CA LEU A 29 -4.38 -4.84 -21.11
C LEU A 29 -3.92 -3.42 -21.42
N GLY A 30 -2.73 -3.23 -22.01
CA GLY A 30 -2.15 -1.89 -22.15
C GLY A 30 -3.03 -0.89 -22.92
N ALA A 31 -3.63 -1.31 -24.03
CA ALA A 31 -4.65 -0.56 -24.76
C ALA A 31 -5.80 -1.50 -25.17
N PRO A 32 -7.00 -1.00 -25.53
CA PRO A 32 -8.03 -1.86 -26.11
C PRO A 32 -7.51 -2.58 -27.36
N GLY A 33 -7.29 -3.90 -27.26
CA GLY A 33 -6.69 -4.72 -28.32
C GLY A 33 -5.15 -4.75 -28.35
N GLY A 34 -4.48 -4.16 -27.35
CA GLY A 34 -3.02 -4.15 -27.21
C GLY A 34 -2.45 -5.42 -26.58
N GLU A 35 -1.10 -5.48 -26.54
CA GLU A 35 -0.37 -6.56 -25.87
C GLU A 35 -0.63 -6.55 -24.35
N PRO A 36 -0.51 -7.73 -23.69
CA PRO A 36 -0.56 -7.79 -22.23
C PRO A 36 0.52 -6.91 -21.60
N ALA A 37 0.19 -6.28 -20.48
CA ALA A 37 1.13 -5.49 -19.69
C ALA A 37 2.35 -6.32 -19.28
N THR A 38 3.52 -5.69 -19.31
CA THR A 38 4.75 -6.31 -18.83
C THR A 38 4.75 -6.41 -17.31
N PRO A 39 5.61 -7.24 -16.70
CA PRO A 39 5.81 -7.24 -15.24
C PRO A 39 6.14 -5.85 -14.67
N GLY A 40 6.86 -5.02 -15.43
CA GLY A 40 7.19 -3.65 -15.05
C GLY A 40 5.96 -2.75 -15.02
N ASP A 41 5.09 -2.84 -16.02
CA ASP A 41 3.83 -2.08 -16.08
C ASP A 41 2.92 -2.46 -14.90
N CYS A 42 2.80 -3.76 -14.61
CA CYS A 42 2.04 -4.25 -13.46
C CYS A 42 2.59 -3.68 -12.15
N ALA A 43 3.91 -3.77 -11.92
CA ALA A 43 4.55 -3.23 -10.71
C ALA A 43 4.30 -1.71 -10.56
N GLN A 44 4.39 -0.94 -11.65
CA GLN A 44 4.09 0.50 -11.60
C GLN A 44 2.64 0.81 -11.25
N VAL A 45 1.68 0.03 -11.78
CA VAL A 45 0.26 0.20 -11.46
C VAL A 45 -0.04 -0.20 -10.01
N ILE A 46 0.56 -1.30 -9.51
CA ILE A 46 0.48 -1.70 -8.10
C ILE A 46 1.00 -0.56 -7.21
N HIS A 47 2.18 -0.05 -7.50
CA HIS A 47 2.78 1.07 -6.76
C HIS A 47 1.88 2.30 -6.71
N GLY A 48 1.32 2.69 -7.86
CA GLY A 48 0.38 3.80 -7.98
C GLY A 48 -0.90 3.57 -7.17
N ALA A 49 -1.45 2.36 -7.19
CA ALA A 49 -2.64 2.00 -6.44
C ALA A 49 -2.42 1.99 -4.92
N ILE A 50 -1.29 1.46 -4.43
CA ILE A 50 -0.89 1.53 -3.02
C ILE A 50 -0.70 3.00 -2.60
N THR A 51 -0.09 3.82 -3.46
CA THR A 51 0.12 5.25 -3.20
C THR A 51 -1.22 5.99 -3.10
N CYS A 52 -2.17 5.71 -3.99
CA CYS A 52 -3.51 6.28 -3.92
C CYS A 52 -4.23 5.85 -2.64
N TYR A 53 -4.20 4.56 -2.30
CA TYR A 53 -4.77 4.08 -1.05
C TYR A 53 -4.18 4.81 0.16
N SER A 54 -2.86 4.89 0.24
CA SER A 54 -2.16 5.51 1.38
C SER A 54 -2.41 7.01 1.47
N ALA A 55 -2.57 7.70 0.34
CA ALA A 55 -2.71 9.15 0.28
C ALA A 55 -4.14 9.67 0.50
N ILE A 56 -5.15 8.92 0.04
CA ILE A 56 -6.55 9.37 0.03
C ILE A 56 -7.54 8.35 0.62
N GLY A 57 -7.08 7.19 1.08
CA GLY A 57 -7.93 6.18 1.70
C GLY A 57 -8.85 5.42 0.73
N GLU A 58 -8.52 5.40 -0.56
CA GLU A 58 -9.35 4.75 -1.58
C GLU A 58 -9.23 3.22 -1.48
N VAL A 59 -10.08 2.60 -0.67
CA VAL A 59 -10.06 1.16 -0.36
C VAL A 59 -10.09 0.30 -1.62
N SER A 60 -10.83 0.74 -2.63
CA SER A 60 -10.94 0.01 -3.88
C SER A 60 -9.61 -0.02 -4.67
N ALA A 61 -8.72 0.97 -4.46
CA ALA A 61 -7.36 0.98 -5.02
C ALA A 61 -6.49 -0.11 -4.38
N LEU A 62 -6.57 -0.30 -3.05
CA LEU A 62 -5.85 -1.37 -2.36
C LEU A 62 -6.30 -2.75 -2.85
N ALA A 63 -7.61 -2.96 -2.96
CA ALA A 63 -8.15 -4.21 -3.50
C ALA A 63 -7.61 -4.50 -4.92
N PHE A 64 -7.54 -3.47 -5.76
CA PHE A 64 -6.98 -3.60 -7.10
C PHE A 64 -5.46 -3.90 -7.09
N ALA A 65 -4.69 -3.23 -6.24
CA ALA A 65 -3.26 -3.49 -6.08
C ALA A 65 -3.00 -4.96 -5.70
N VAL A 66 -3.80 -5.48 -4.76
CA VAL A 66 -3.74 -6.86 -4.30
C VAL A 66 -4.07 -7.85 -5.43
N ASP A 67 -5.17 -7.63 -6.17
CA ASP A 67 -5.55 -8.51 -7.28
C ASP A 67 -4.49 -8.53 -8.39
N LEU A 68 -3.89 -7.37 -8.67
CA LEU A 68 -2.84 -7.23 -9.67
C LEU A 68 -1.52 -7.88 -9.20
N GLN A 69 -1.19 -7.79 -7.90
CA GLN A 69 -0.03 -8.47 -7.33
C GLN A 69 -0.17 -10.00 -7.38
N ASP A 70 -1.34 -10.54 -7.07
CA ASP A 70 -1.63 -11.97 -7.18
C ASP A 70 -1.46 -12.49 -8.61
N HIS A 71 -1.92 -11.71 -9.58
CA HIS A 71 -1.72 -12.07 -10.97
C HIS A 71 -0.25 -11.98 -11.39
N LEU A 72 0.46 -10.92 -11.01
CA LEU A 72 1.89 -10.77 -11.27
C LEU A 72 2.68 -11.95 -10.68
N ASP A 73 2.33 -12.37 -9.46
CA ASP A 73 2.82 -13.58 -8.80
C ASP A 73 2.56 -14.83 -9.63
N HIS A 74 1.35 -14.98 -10.15
CA HIS A 74 0.98 -16.15 -10.93
C HIS A 74 1.73 -16.25 -12.26
N VAL A 75 1.84 -15.14 -13.00
CA VAL A 75 2.31 -15.17 -14.40
C VAL A 75 3.81 -14.93 -14.55
N ALA A 76 4.41 -14.11 -13.67
CA ALA A 76 5.76 -13.60 -13.87
C ALA A 76 6.77 -14.05 -12.83
N TRP A 77 6.35 -14.57 -11.67
CA TRP A 77 7.28 -15.03 -10.64
C TRP A 77 8.13 -16.21 -11.14
N ARG A 78 9.42 -16.19 -10.79
CA ARG A 78 10.40 -17.22 -11.12
C ARG A 78 11.14 -17.66 -9.87
N GLU A 79 10.77 -18.84 -9.36
CA GLU A 79 11.31 -19.38 -8.11
C GLU A 79 12.84 -19.52 -8.14
N GLY A 80 13.40 -20.00 -9.27
CA GLY A 80 14.84 -20.27 -9.38
C GLY A 80 15.73 -19.01 -9.39
N THR A 81 15.16 -17.84 -9.68
CA THR A 81 15.90 -16.56 -9.74
C THR A 81 15.36 -15.50 -8.79
N SER A 82 14.34 -15.84 -8.00
CA SER A 82 13.64 -14.92 -7.09
C SER A 82 13.31 -13.57 -7.74
N ARG A 83 12.75 -13.59 -8.96
CA ARG A 83 12.49 -12.38 -9.75
C ARG A 83 11.16 -12.44 -10.50
N TYR A 84 10.68 -11.28 -10.94
CA TYR A 84 9.55 -11.15 -11.85
C TYR A 84 10.03 -10.94 -13.28
N GLY A 85 9.63 -11.84 -14.18
CA GLY A 85 9.95 -11.78 -15.60
C GLY A 85 11.37 -12.24 -15.94
N GLU A 86 11.74 -12.07 -17.21
CA GLU A 86 13.05 -12.41 -17.76
C GLU A 86 13.49 -11.33 -18.76
N GLY A 87 14.80 -11.21 -18.97
CA GLY A 87 15.37 -10.27 -19.93
C GLY A 87 15.47 -8.84 -19.41
N GLU A 88 15.42 -7.89 -20.34
CA GLU A 88 15.55 -6.46 -20.07
C GLU A 88 14.38 -5.95 -19.22
N GLY A 89 14.66 -5.07 -18.25
CA GLY A 89 13.65 -4.51 -17.35
C GLY A 89 13.21 -5.42 -16.19
N ALA A 90 13.48 -6.73 -16.23
CA ALA A 90 13.11 -7.66 -15.15
C ALA A 90 13.68 -7.26 -13.78
N ALA A 91 14.90 -6.72 -13.74
CA ALA A 91 15.52 -6.25 -12.51
C ALA A 91 14.78 -5.05 -11.91
N ALA A 92 14.37 -4.08 -12.73
CA ALA A 92 13.61 -2.91 -12.28
C ALA A 92 12.20 -3.31 -11.81
N ALA A 93 11.51 -4.16 -12.58
CA ALA A 93 10.20 -4.71 -12.19
C ALA A 93 10.28 -5.45 -10.85
N THR A 94 11.32 -6.26 -10.67
CA THR A 94 11.54 -7.02 -9.43
C THR A 94 11.84 -6.13 -8.24
N ALA A 95 12.66 -5.09 -8.43
CA ALA A 95 12.99 -4.14 -7.39
C ALA A 95 11.75 -3.33 -6.93
N LEU A 96 10.93 -2.88 -7.87
CA LEU A 96 9.68 -2.18 -7.54
C LEU A 96 8.66 -3.11 -6.87
N ALA A 97 8.49 -4.33 -7.38
CA ALA A 97 7.62 -5.32 -6.76
C ALA A 97 8.05 -5.67 -5.33
N ALA A 98 9.36 -5.72 -5.03
CA ALA A 98 9.83 -5.91 -3.66
C ALA A 98 9.35 -4.80 -2.72
N LEU A 99 9.42 -3.54 -3.17
CA LEU A 99 8.93 -2.39 -2.41
C LEU A 99 7.41 -2.47 -2.20
N ASP A 100 6.67 -2.81 -3.24
CA ASP A 100 5.22 -2.94 -3.16
C ASP A 100 4.79 -4.07 -2.23
N LEU A 101 5.45 -5.23 -2.28
CA LEU A 101 5.21 -6.36 -1.37
C LEU A 101 5.49 -6.00 0.09
N VAL A 102 6.56 -5.25 0.39
CA VAL A 102 6.82 -4.74 1.75
C VAL A 102 5.65 -3.88 2.25
N ARG A 103 5.12 -3.01 1.38
CA ARG A 103 4.00 -2.14 1.73
C ARG A 103 2.69 -2.88 1.87
N LEU A 104 2.38 -3.80 0.95
CA LEU A 104 1.21 -4.66 1.01
C LEU A 104 1.24 -5.48 2.31
N ALA A 105 2.35 -6.16 2.61
CA ALA A 105 2.50 -6.92 3.85
C ALA A 105 2.17 -6.09 5.10
N ARG A 106 2.58 -4.83 5.16
CA ARG A 106 2.28 -3.92 6.29
C ARG A 106 0.83 -3.45 6.36
N ILE A 107 0.19 -3.29 5.22
CA ILE A 107 -1.19 -2.82 5.14
C ILE A 107 -2.15 -3.97 5.43
N THR A 108 -1.86 -5.16 4.90
CA THR A 108 -2.73 -6.33 4.96
C THR A 108 -2.41 -7.27 6.12
N ASP A 109 -1.23 -7.12 6.75
CA ASP A 109 -0.70 -8.06 7.74
C ASP A 109 -0.65 -9.49 7.18
N ASP A 110 -0.08 -9.62 5.97
CA ASP A 110 0.00 -10.89 5.23
C ASP A 110 1.44 -11.40 5.12
N ASP A 111 1.67 -12.58 5.70
CA ASP A 111 2.99 -13.23 5.74
C ASP A 111 3.49 -13.68 4.36
N ALA A 112 2.59 -13.96 3.41
CA ALA A 112 3.00 -14.40 2.08
C ALA A 112 3.64 -13.25 1.30
N PHE A 113 3.08 -12.04 1.39
CA PHE A 113 3.70 -10.83 0.84
C PHE A 113 5.05 -10.54 1.52
N ALA A 114 5.11 -10.63 2.85
CA ALA A 114 6.36 -10.43 3.59
C ALA A 114 7.45 -11.43 3.17
N ALA A 115 7.09 -12.71 3.07
CA ALA A 115 8.00 -13.77 2.66
C ALA A 115 8.49 -13.59 1.21
N ARG A 116 7.61 -13.14 0.30
CA ARG A 116 8.00 -12.88 -1.09
C ARG A 116 8.97 -11.71 -1.20
N ALA A 117 8.68 -10.61 -0.50
CA ALA A 117 9.60 -9.47 -0.43
C ALA A 117 10.97 -9.88 0.10
N ALA A 118 11.00 -10.67 1.18
CA ALA A 118 12.24 -11.16 1.78
C ALA A 118 13.07 -11.99 0.78
N ARG A 119 12.45 -12.91 0.03
CA ARG A 119 13.17 -13.71 -1.00
C ARG A 119 13.84 -12.83 -2.05
N ILE A 120 13.19 -11.75 -2.49
CA ILE A 120 13.75 -10.83 -3.47
C ILE A 120 14.91 -10.04 -2.85
N ILE A 121 14.70 -9.50 -1.65
CA ILE A 121 15.71 -8.72 -0.92
C ILE A 121 16.94 -9.58 -0.63
N ASP A 122 16.78 -10.82 -0.19
CA ASP A 122 17.90 -11.71 0.14
C ASP A 122 18.68 -12.12 -1.12
N ALA A 123 17.99 -12.32 -2.25
CA ALA A 123 18.60 -12.72 -3.51
C ALA A 123 19.35 -11.58 -4.21
N HIS A 124 18.82 -10.34 -4.14
CA HIS A 124 19.27 -9.22 -4.97
C HIS A 124 19.82 -8.03 -4.18
N GLY A 125 19.58 -7.98 -2.86
CA GLY A 125 20.01 -6.89 -1.97
C GLY A 125 21.51 -6.90 -1.67
N PRO A 126 22.10 -8.03 -1.23
CA PRO A 126 23.54 -8.16 -1.14
C PRO A 126 24.10 -8.34 -2.56
N ARG A 127 25.04 -7.47 -2.98
CA ARG A 127 25.82 -7.50 -4.27
C ARG A 127 25.41 -6.51 -5.36
N SER A 128 24.68 -5.44 -5.06
CA SER A 128 24.46 -4.42 -6.08
C SER A 128 25.68 -3.48 -6.18
N ASP A 129 26.56 -3.69 -7.17
CA ASP A 129 27.61 -2.73 -7.54
C ASP A 129 27.01 -1.41 -8.09
N SER A 130 25.71 -1.42 -8.42
CA SER A 130 24.92 -0.27 -8.85
C SER A 130 23.50 -0.36 -8.25
N PRO A 131 23.27 0.21 -7.05
CA PRO A 131 22.02 0.04 -6.32
C PRO A 131 20.82 0.50 -7.15
N ILE A 132 19.87 -0.42 -7.37
CA ILE A 132 18.55 -0.06 -7.86
C ILE A 132 17.83 0.67 -6.73
N ALA A 133 17.35 1.88 -6.98
CA ALA A 133 16.80 2.77 -5.96
C ALA A 133 15.60 2.13 -5.24
N GLU A 134 14.73 1.48 -5.98
CA GLU A 134 13.53 0.81 -5.49
C GLU A 134 13.87 -0.36 -4.55
N LEU A 135 14.92 -1.13 -4.86
CA LEU A 135 15.37 -2.22 -3.99
C LEU A 135 16.00 -1.68 -2.69
N SER A 136 16.78 -0.61 -2.79
CA SER A 136 17.29 0.10 -1.62
C SER A 136 16.15 0.64 -0.75
N ALA A 137 15.08 1.16 -1.37
CA ALA A 137 13.88 1.61 -0.68
C ALA A 137 13.14 0.45 -0.04
N ALA A 138 13.02 -0.70 -0.69
CA ALA A 138 12.39 -1.89 -0.13
C ALA A 138 13.13 -2.38 1.12
N ILE A 139 14.47 -2.41 1.09
CA ILE A 139 15.30 -2.76 2.25
C ILE A 139 15.11 -1.73 3.36
N ALA A 140 15.25 -0.44 3.05
CA ALA A 140 15.11 0.63 4.04
C ALA A 140 13.71 0.63 4.67
N GLU A 141 12.67 0.42 3.87
CA GLU A 141 11.31 0.28 4.37
C GLU A 141 11.20 -0.97 5.24
N LYS A 142 11.62 -2.16 4.79
CA LYS A 142 11.53 -3.41 5.58
C LYS A 142 12.18 -3.28 6.95
N GLU A 143 13.35 -2.65 7.03
CA GLU A 143 14.09 -2.47 8.29
C GLU A 143 13.60 -1.29 9.14
N ALA A 144 12.79 -0.39 8.59
CA ALA A 144 12.23 0.73 9.35
C ALA A 144 11.29 0.23 10.46
N PRO A 145 11.30 0.87 11.65
CA PRO A 145 10.34 0.58 12.71
C PRO A 145 8.90 0.62 12.19
N ILE A 146 8.11 -0.39 12.54
CA ILE A 146 6.70 -0.44 12.14
C ILE A 146 5.95 0.66 12.88
N LEU A 147 5.42 1.60 12.10
CA LEU A 147 4.43 2.57 12.53
C LEU A 147 3.21 2.42 11.62
N HIS A 148 2.08 2.01 12.18
CA HIS A 148 0.86 1.73 11.42
C HIS A 148 -0.29 2.57 11.94
N LEU A 149 -0.89 3.38 11.09
CA LEU A 149 -2.08 4.16 11.40
C LEU A 149 -3.31 3.50 10.77
N THR A 150 -4.21 2.99 11.59
CA THR A 150 -5.55 2.57 11.14
C THR A 150 -6.55 3.70 11.35
N LEU A 151 -7.16 4.19 10.27
CA LEU A 151 -8.27 5.13 10.29
C LEU A 151 -9.57 4.38 10.05
N ILE A 152 -10.49 4.45 11.02
CA ILE A 152 -11.84 3.89 10.90
C ILE A 152 -12.80 5.04 10.57
N GLY A 153 -13.28 5.05 9.33
CA GLY A 153 -14.11 6.13 8.80
C GLY A 153 -14.18 6.08 7.29
N GLY A 154 -15.30 6.53 6.69
CA GLY A 154 -15.39 6.68 5.26
C GLY A 154 -14.38 7.73 4.76
N ALA A 155 -13.73 7.49 3.64
CA ALA A 155 -12.73 8.40 3.07
C ALA A 155 -13.30 9.78 2.68
N ASP A 156 -14.62 9.87 2.47
CA ASP A 156 -15.35 11.12 2.20
C ASP A 156 -15.83 11.86 3.46
N GLU A 157 -15.68 11.26 4.64
CA GLU A 157 -16.05 11.93 5.88
C GLU A 157 -15.02 13.00 6.24
N ALA A 158 -15.50 14.21 6.55
CA ALA A 158 -14.64 15.35 6.88
C ALA A 158 -13.67 15.04 8.04
N GLY A 159 -14.09 14.26 9.05
CA GLY A 159 -13.24 13.85 10.15
C GLY A 159 -12.11 12.90 9.71
N THR A 160 -12.41 11.90 8.88
CA THR A 160 -11.40 10.99 8.30
C THR A 160 -10.40 11.76 7.46
N ALA A 161 -10.89 12.66 6.59
CA ALA A 161 -10.03 13.50 5.76
C ALA A 161 -9.11 14.41 6.59
N ALA A 162 -9.60 14.94 7.72
CA ALA A 162 -8.79 15.75 8.63
C ALA A 162 -7.71 14.92 9.35
N LEU A 163 -8.03 13.71 9.80
CA LEU A 163 -7.07 12.76 10.40
C LEU A 163 -6.00 12.35 9.38
N LEU A 164 -6.41 12.02 8.15
CA LEU A 164 -5.51 11.66 7.06
C LEU A 164 -4.58 12.82 6.68
N ALA A 165 -5.13 14.03 6.58
CA ALA A 165 -4.33 15.23 6.33
C ALA A 165 -3.32 15.50 7.46
N ALA A 166 -3.68 15.22 8.72
CA ALA A 166 -2.77 15.32 9.86
C ALA A 166 -1.62 14.30 9.77
N ALA A 167 -1.93 13.06 9.38
CA ALA A 167 -0.93 12.00 9.19
C ALA A 167 0.08 12.36 8.10
N HIS A 168 -0.37 12.93 6.98
CA HIS A 168 0.51 13.33 5.88
C HIS A 168 1.29 14.63 6.10
N ARG A 169 1.14 15.32 7.24
CA ARG A 169 1.95 16.54 7.52
C ARG A 169 3.44 16.22 7.70
N ARG A 170 3.79 14.96 7.92
CA ARG A 170 5.17 14.53 8.14
C ARG A 170 5.42 13.24 7.38
N ILE A 171 6.56 13.19 6.70
CA ILE A 171 7.06 11.97 6.07
C ILE A 171 7.82 11.21 7.16
N VAL A 172 7.37 9.99 7.46
CA VAL A 172 7.98 9.10 8.45
C VAL A 172 8.30 7.78 7.73
N PRO A 173 9.57 7.37 7.63
CA PRO A 173 9.93 6.10 7.04
C PRO A 173 9.23 4.93 7.75
N GLY A 174 8.75 3.94 6.99
CA GLY A 174 8.02 2.79 7.55
C GLY A 174 6.59 3.08 8.02
N PHE A 175 6.11 4.31 7.84
CA PHE A 175 4.75 4.68 8.22
C PHE A 175 3.74 4.20 7.18
N SER A 176 2.90 3.26 7.61
CA SER A 176 1.79 2.74 6.82
C SER A 176 0.47 3.32 7.31
N ILE A 177 -0.43 3.64 6.38
CA ILE A 177 -1.77 4.16 6.68
C ILE A 177 -2.78 3.21 6.07
N THR A 178 -3.72 2.75 6.90
CA THR A 178 -4.81 1.88 6.52
C THR A 178 -6.12 2.58 6.82
N VAL A 179 -6.86 2.97 5.78
CA VAL A 179 -8.21 3.52 5.92
C VAL A 179 -9.21 2.40 5.68
N LEU A 180 -10.12 2.20 6.63
CA LEU A 180 -11.17 1.20 6.57
C LEU A 180 -12.50 1.82 6.94
N ASP A 181 -13.54 1.39 6.23
CA ASP A 181 -14.91 1.72 6.54
C ASP A 181 -15.76 0.46 6.79
N GLU A 182 -17.06 0.69 6.95
CA GLU A 182 -18.08 -0.36 7.14
C GLU A 182 -18.67 -0.84 5.80
N GLY A 183 -18.16 -0.33 4.68
CA GLY A 183 -18.54 -0.69 3.32
C GLY A 183 -18.04 -2.06 2.90
N GLU A 184 -18.58 -2.55 1.78
CA GLU A 184 -18.35 -3.94 1.38
C GLU A 184 -16.93 -4.19 0.87
N ALA A 185 -16.26 -3.20 0.27
CA ALA A 185 -14.87 -3.32 -0.14
C ALA A 185 -13.93 -3.54 1.06
N SER A 186 -14.09 -2.75 2.14
CA SER A 186 -13.32 -2.96 3.38
C SER A 186 -13.65 -4.29 4.05
N LYS A 187 -14.91 -4.73 4.03
CA LYS A 187 -15.31 -6.06 4.53
C LYS A 187 -14.67 -7.19 3.72
N ALA A 188 -14.65 -7.07 2.40
CA ALA A 188 -14.04 -8.06 1.51
C ALA A 188 -12.53 -8.18 1.75
N LEU A 189 -11.82 -7.06 1.88
CA LEU A 189 -10.39 -7.05 2.22
C LEU A 189 -10.13 -7.73 3.56
N ARG A 190 -10.89 -7.43 4.61
CA ARG A 190 -10.75 -8.09 5.92
C ARG A 190 -11.05 -9.59 5.89
N ARG A 191 -11.97 -10.05 5.04
CA ARG A 191 -12.22 -11.49 4.84
C ARG A 191 -11.04 -12.16 4.16
N ARG A 192 -10.41 -11.48 3.21
CA ARG A 192 -9.23 -11.98 2.48
C ARG A 192 -7.97 -11.96 3.35
N PHE A 193 -7.81 -10.93 4.17
CA PHE A 193 -6.66 -10.70 5.03
C PHE A 193 -7.12 -10.59 6.49
N PRO A 194 -7.29 -11.72 7.20
CA PRO A 194 -7.77 -11.73 8.57
C PRO A 194 -6.85 -11.02 9.58
N GLY A 195 -5.58 -10.82 9.22
CA GLY A 195 -4.62 -10.02 10.02
C GLY A 195 -4.93 -8.52 10.03
N MET A 196 -5.71 -8.02 9.05
CA MET A 196 -6.09 -6.61 9.03
C MET A 196 -6.89 -6.24 10.30
N PRO A 197 -6.51 -5.15 10.99
CA PRO A 197 -7.07 -4.83 12.30
C PRO A 197 -8.58 -4.52 12.23
N LEU A 198 -9.35 -5.17 13.11
CA LEU A 198 -10.77 -4.87 13.32
C LEU A 198 -10.91 -3.88 14.49
N MET A 199 -10.84 -2.59 14.19
CA MET A 199 -10.97 -1.53 15.19
C MET A 199 -12.35 -0.85 15.11
N PRO A 200 -13.01 -0.57 16.25
CA PRO A 200 -14.29 0.10 16.24
C PRO A 200 -14.15 1.61 16.03
N ARG A 201 -15.25 2.28 15.68
CA ARG A 201 -15.34 3.74 15.86
C ARG A 201 -15.41 4.09 17.34
N LEU A 202 -14.99 5.30 17.67
CA LEU A 202 -15.20 5.95 18.95
C LEU A 202 -16.72 6.18 19.21
N PRO A 203 -17.13 6.32 20.48
CA PRO A 203 -18.50 6.62 20.84
C PRO A 203 -19.07 7.80 20.04
N GLY A 204 -20.34 7.70 19.63
CA GLY A 204 -20.98 8.71 18.77
C GLY A 204 -20.68 8.55 17.27
N LYS A 205 -20.06 7.43 16.86
CA LYS A 205 -19.70 7.12 15.46
C LYS A 205 -18.71 8.11 14.84
N ALA A 206 -17.90 8.80 15.64
CA ALA A 206 -16.84 9.64 15.11
C ALA A 206 -15.75 8.80 14.41
N PRO A 207 -15.13 9.29 13.32
CA PRO A 207 -13.93 8.68 12.75
C PRO A 207 -12.85 8.52 13.81
N SER A 208 -12.09 7.43 13.73
CA SER A 208 -11.14 7.05 14.79
C SER A 208 -9.79 6.72 14.20
N ALA A 209 -8.73 7.26 14.79
CA ALA A 209 -7.36 6.97 14.45
C ALA A 209 -6.71 6.10 15.53
N TYR A 210 -6.18 4.95 15.12
CA TYR A 210 -5.40 4.02 15.93
C TYR A 210 -3.97 4.03 15.43
N LEU A 211 -3.05 4.52 16.25
CA LEU A 211 -1.63 4.54 15.90
C LEU A 211 -0.93 3.39 16.64
N CYS A 212 -0.44 2.43 15.87
CA CYS A 212 0.18 1.22 16.34
C CYS A 212 1.68 1.19 16.03
N THR A 213 2.44 0.64 16.95
CA THR A 213 3.84 0.25 16.78
C THR A 213 3.93 -1.27 16.82
N ALA A 214 5.10 -1.84 16.54
CA ALA A 214 5.32 -3.29 16.61
C ALA A 214 4.93 -3.95 17.95
N SER A 215 4.83 -3.18 19.05
CA SER A 215 4.58 -3.72 20.40
C SER A 215 3.20 -3.37 20.98
N ALA A 216 2.54 -2.32 20.50
CA ALA A 216 1.28 -1.83 21.06
C ALA A 216 0.63 -0.76 20.18
N CYS A 217 -0.69 -0.59 20.35
CA CYS A 217 -1.44 0.56 19.84
C CYS A 217 -1.69 1.60 20.95
N ASP A 218 -1.60 2.88 20.59
CA ASP A 218 -2.03 3.98 21.45
C ASP A 218 -3.57 4.01 21.59
N PRO A 219 -4.12 4.67 22.62
CA PRO A 219 -5.55 4.95 22.69
C PRO A 219 -6.05 5.69 21.44
N PRO A 220 -7.24 5.34 20.90
CA PRO A 220 -7.75 5.97 19.70
C PRO A 220 -8.06 7.45 19.90
N THR A 221 -7.93 8.23 18.82
CA THR A 221 -8.27 9.66 18.81
C THR A 221 -9.12 10.02 17.60
N ALA A 222 -10.06 10.96 17.77
CA ALA A 222 -10.75 11.64 16.69
C ALA A 222 -10.12 13.01 16.36
N GLU A 223 -9.11 13.43 17.13
CA GLU A 223 -8.54 14.78 17.09
C GLU A 223 -7.28 14.85 16.22
N PRO A 224 -7.31 15.53 15.06
CA PRO A 224 -6.18 15.60 14.13
C PRO A 224 -4.91 16.21 14.75
N ALA A 225 -5.07 17.20 15.64
CA ALA A 225 -3.94 17.82 16.33
C ALA A 225 -3.26 16.87 17.31
N ALA A 226 -4.03 16.00 18.00
CA ALA A 226 -3.48 14.99 18.89
C ALA A 226 -2.72 13.91 18.11
N LEU A 227 -3.31 13.44 17.00
CA LEU A 227 -2.66 12.48 16.10
C LEU A 227 -1.33 13.02 15.55
N ALA A 228 -1.31 14.25 15.03
CA ALA A 228 -0.11 14.86 14.47
C ALA A 228 1.02 15.00 15.51
N ARG A 229 0.69 15.41 16.74
CA ARG A 229 1.68 15.46 17.83
C ARG A 229 2.27 14.09 18.10
N ARG A 230 1.42 13.07 18.19
CA ARG A 230 1.87 11.71 18.50
C ARG A 230 2.76 11.12 17.42
N ILE A 231 2.41 11.29 16.14
CA ILE A 231 3.26 10.89 15.01
C ILE A 231 4.62 11.60 15.10
N ALA A 232 4.64 12.89 15.41
CA ALA A 232 5.88 13.65 15.54
C ALA A 232 6.77 13.23 16.72
N GLU A 233 6.20 12.64 17.78
CA GLU A 233 6.95 12.06 18.90
C GLU A 233 7.61 10.74 18.51
N LEU A 234 6.87 9.87 17.81
CA LEU A 234 7.36 8.56 17.39
C LEU A 234 8.41 8.68 16.29
N ALA A 235 8.27 9.64 15.38
CA ALA A 235 9.22 9.89 14.30
C ALA A 235 10.60 10.43 14.75
N LYS A 236 10.79 10.70 16.05
CA LYS A 236 12.09 11.14 16.62
C LYS A 236 12.87 10.00 17.27
N ARG A 237 12.26 8.84 17.42
CA ARG A 237 12.85 7.65 18.04
C ARG A 237 13.55 6.82 16.98
#